data_AF-A0AAU4UPU3-F1
#
_entry.id   AF-A0AAU4UPU3-F1
#
_cell.length_a   1.000
_cell.length_b   1.000
_cell.length_c   1.000
_cell.angle_alpha   90.00
_cell.angle_beta   90.00
_cell.angle_gamma   90.00
#
_symmetry.space_group_name_H-M   'P 1'
#
loop_
_entity.id
_entity.type
_entity.pdbx_description
1 polymer ?
#
loop_
_entity_poly.entity_id
_entity_poly.type
_entity_poly.pdbx_seq_one_letter_code
_entity_poly.pdbx_strand_id
1 'polypeptide(L)'
;MPTAPTTSVEPHHTPHHHALDTAPAPQGATGLKGVLLPVGIVLIIGSIFVSVFLAAFHAPQPHDLPVAVVGTTQRLEQVTGALELGLPGGFEVKRYPDETAARHALQDRKV
;
A
#
# COMPACT_ATOMS: atom_id res chain seq x y z
N MET A 1 -92.25 9.62 -16.19
CA MET A 1 -91.58 8.38 -16.66
C MET A 1 -90.52 8.78 -17.70
N PRO A 2 -89.41 8.05 -17.77
CA PRO A 2 -88.02 8.58 -17.72
C PRO A 2 -87.34 8.72 -19.09
N THR A 3 -86.30 9.57 -19.19
CA THR A 3 -85.05 9.25 -19.92
C THR A 3 -83.89 10.18 -19.51
N ALA A 4 -82.89 9.53 -18.88
CA ALA A 4 -81.43 9.76 -18.87
C ALA A 4 -80.82 11.17 -18.68
N PRO A 5 -80.09 11.42 -17.57
CA PRO A 5 -79.08 12.47 -17.51
C PRO A 5 -77.79 12.06 -18.24
N THR A 6 -77.18 13.03 -18.90
CA THR A 6 -75.87 12.96 -19.56
C THR A 6 -74.77 12.56 -18.57
N THR A 7 -74.09 11.44 -18.79
CA THR A 7 -72.88 11.07 -18.05
C THR A 7 -71.74 12.00 -18.49
N SER A 8 -71.59 13.13 -17.81
CA SER A 8 -70.35 13.91 -17.86
C SER A 8 -69.32 13.16 -17.01
N VAL A 9 -68.40 12.45 -17.68
CA VAL A 9 -67.25 11.83 -17.02
C VAL A 9 -66.31 12.95 -16.60
N GLU A 10 -66.47 13.40 -15.36
CA GLU A 10 -65.52 14.24 -14.65
C GLU A 10 -64.24 13.42 -14.43
N PRO A 11 -63.05 13.91 -14.82
CA PRO A 11 -61.81 13.21 -14.53
C PRO A 11 -61.63 13.19 -13.01
N HIS A 12 -61.74 12.01 -12.41
CA HIS A 12 -61.39 11.79 -11.02
C HIS A 12 -59.94 12.21 -10.80
N HIS A 13 -59.76 13.41 -10.23
CA HIS A 13 -58.48 13.86 -9.72
C HIS A 13 -58.23 13.13 -8.40
N THR A 14 -57.60 11.96 -8.48
CA THR A 14 -57.05 11.28 -7.31
C THR A 14 -56.00 12.20 -6.67
N PRO A 15 -56.17 12.61 -5.40
CA PRO A 15 -55.11 13.32 -4.72
C PRO A 15 -53.95 12.34 -4.57
N HIS A 16 -52.85 12.57 -5.30
CA HIS A 16 -51.61 11.86 -5.07
C HIS A 16 -51.11 12.27 -3.69
N HIS A 17 -51.44 11.47 -2.67
CA HIS A 17 -50.78 11.53 -1.38
C HIS A 17 -49.30 11.19 -1.61
N HIS A 18 -48.47 12.21 -1.85
CA HIS A 18 -47.07 12.15 -1.51
C HIS A 18 -47.00 12.04 0.01
N ALA A 19 -47.19 10.82 0.51
CA ALA A 19 -46.63 10.42 1.78
C ALA A 19 -45.15 10.78 1.66
N LEU A 20 -44.69 11.73 2.47
CA LEU A 20 -43.28 12.03 2.64
C LEU A 20 -42.62 10.69 2.91
N ASP A 21 -41.91 10.17 1.91
CA ASP A 21 -41.13 8.97 2.00
C ASP A 21 -40.03 9.27 3.01
N THR A 22 -40.33 9.03 4.29
CA THR A 22 -39.39 9.23 5.37
C THR A 22 -38.31 8.20 5.17
N ALA A 23 -37.14 8.68 4.75
CA ALA A 23 -35.95 7.85 4.61
C ALA A 23 -35.77 7.01 5.89
N PRO A 24 -35.58 5.68 5.77
CA PRO A 24 -35.38 4.85 6.95
C PRO A 24 -34.19 5.38 7.74
N ALA A 25 -34.37 5.55 9.06
CA ALA A 25 -33.32 6.04 9.93
C ALA A 25 -32.05 5.21 9.73
N PRO A 26 -30.85 5.83 9.63
CA PRO A 26 -29.62 5.09 9.39
C PRO A 26 -29.38 4.15 10.58
N GLN A 27 -29.67 2.87 10.40
CA GLN A 27 -29.32 1.80 11.33
C GLN A 27 -27.84 1.46 11.14
N GLY A 28 -26.98 2.46 11.34
CA GLY A 28 -25.56 2.25 11.52
C GLY A 28 -25.36 1.56 12.87
N ALA A 29 -24.51 0.54 12.93
CA ALA A 29 -24.10 -0.14 14.16
C ALA A 29 -23.45 0.85 15.13
N THR A 30 -24.27 1.59 15.87
CA THR A 30 -23.85 2.70 16.72
C THR A 30 -23.61 2.13 18.11
N GLY A 31 -22.41 1.62 18.32
CA GLY A 31 -21.99 1.03 19.59
C GLY A 31 -20.60 0.41 19.51
N LEU A 32 -20.06 -0.03 20.64
CA LEU A 32 -18.73 -0.63 20.74
C LEU A 32 -18.47 -1.71 19.67
N LYS A 33 -19.49 -2.50 19.29
CA LYS A 33 -19.41 -3.51 18.22
C LYS A 33 -19.16 -2.92 16.82
N GLY A 34 -19.69 -1.73 16.53
CA GLY A 34 -19.45 -1.00 15.28
C GLY A 34 -18.03 -0.45 15.15
N VAL A 35 -17.31 -0.29 16.27
CA VAL A 35 -15.89 0.12 16.30
C VAL A 35 -14.96 -1.09 16.38
N LEU A 36 -15.29 -2.09 17.21
CA LEU A 36 -14.46 -3.27 17.38
C LEU A 36 -14.34 -4.10 16.11
N LEU A 37 -15.38 -4.16 15.28
CA LEU A 37 -15.33 -4.89 14.02
C LEU A 37 -14.29 -4.32 13.03
N PRO A 38 -14.33 -3.04 12.63
CA PRO A 38 -13.30 -2.47 11.75
C PRO A 38 -11.91 -2.47 12.40
N VAL A 39 -11.80 -2.23 13.71
CA VAL A 39 -10.51 -2.32 14.43
C VAL A 39 -9.94 -3.73 14.34
N GLY A 40 -10.76 -4.76 14.59
CA GLY A 40 -10.36 -6.16 14.47
C GLY A 40 -9.91 -6.51 13.05
N ILE A 41 -10.64 -6.05 12.03
CA ILE A 41 -10.27 -6.24 10.62
C ILE A 41 -8.90 -5.61 10.32
N VAL A 42 -8.67 -4.36 10.75
CA VAL A 42 -7.39 -3.67 10.54
C VAL A 42 -6.24 -4.39 11.24
N LEU A 43 -6.45 -4.86 12.47
CA LEU A 43 -5.42 -5.60 13.21
C LEU A 43 -5.10 -6.95 12.54
N ILE A 44 -6.11 -7.68 12.07
CA ILE A 44 -5.92 -8.95 11.34
C ILE A 44 -5.13 -8.69 10.06
N ILE A 45 -5.56 -7.73 9.23
CA ILE A 45 -4.88 -7.41 7.97
C ILE A 45 -3.45 -6.93 8.23
N GLY A 46 -3.26 -6.03 9.20
CA GLY A 46 -1.95 -5.52 9.58
C GLY A 46 -1.01 -6.61 10.09
N SER A 47 -1.53 -7.53 10.91
CA SER A 47 -0.76 -8.68 11.40
C SER A 47 -0.35 -9.62 10.27
N ILE A 48 -1.26 -9.91 9.33
CA ILE A 48 -0.94 -10.72 8.14
C ILE A 48 0.14 -10.01 7.32
N PHE A 49 -0.01 -8.71 7.05
CA PHE A 49 0.95 -7.93 6.29
C PHE A 49 2.35 -7.98 6.92
N VAL A 50 2.47 -7.69 8.22
CA VAL A 50 3.74 -7.76 8.95
C VAL A 50 4.33 -9.17 8.89
N SER A 51 3.51 -10.20 9.06
CA SER A 51 3.96 -11.59 9.03
C SER A 51 4.51 -11.99 7.66
N VAL A 52 3.83 -11.61 6.58
CA VAL A 52 4.27 -11.90 5.21
C VAL A 52 5.55 -11.14 4.88
N PHE A 53 5.63 -9.86 5.24
CA PHE A 53 6.86 -9.08 5.03
C PHE A 53 8.04 -9.67 5.80
N LEU A 54 7.84 -10.00 7.08
CA LEU A 54 8.89 -10.60 7.88
C LEU A 54 9.30 -11.96 7.31
N ALA A 55 8.36 -12.80 6.89
CA ALA A 55 8.67 -14.09 6.26
C ALA A 55 9.45 -13.93 4.96
N ALA A 56 9.05 -13.01 4.07
CA ALA A 56 9.70 -12.78 2.79
C ALA A 56 11.08 -12.12 2.93
N PHE A 57 11.28 -11.27 3.93
CA PHE A 57 12.48 -10.45 4.11
C PHE A 57 13.18 -10.71 5.47
N HIS A 58 13.09 -11.92 6.02
CA HIS A 58 13.66 -12.23 7.35
C HIS A 58 15.20 -12.24 7.37
N ALA A 59 15.83 -12.49 6.23
CA ALA A 59 17.28 -12.63 6.12
C ALA A 59 17.79 -12.12 4.75
N PRO A 60 17.70 -10.82 4.46
CA PRO A 60 18.25 -10.26 3.23
C PRO A 60 19.77 -10.41 3.22
N GLN A 61 20.31 -10.90 2.10
CA GLN A 61 21.75 -10.96 1.86
C GLN A 61 22.12 -10.03 0.70
N PRO A 62 23.26 -9.33 0.78
CA PRO A 62 23.83 -8.63 -0.37
C PRO A 62 24.00 -9.57 -1.57
N HIS A 63 23.69 -9.08 -2.77
CA HIS A 63 23.91 -9.75 -4.05
C HIS A 63 24.45 -8.70 -5.01
N ASP A 64 25.74 -8.80 -5.35
CA ASP A 64 26.47 -7.80 -6.15
C ASP A 64 26.26 -6.36 -5.66
N LEU A 65 26.12 -6.16 -4.34
CA LEU A 65 25.89 -4.85 -3.76
C LEU A 65 27.12 -3.96 -4.01
N PRO A 66 27.02 -2.84 -4.73
CA PRO A 66 28.25 -2.17 -5.14
C PRO A 66 28.84 -1.33 -4.00
N VAL A 67 30.17 -1.33 -3.92
CA VAL A 67 30.94 -0.68 -2.85
C VAL A 67 32.03 0.18 -3.47
N ALA A 68 31.93 1.50 -3.29
CA ALA A 68 32.98 2.43 -3.70
C ALA A 68 34.16 2.41 -2.72
N VAL A 69 35.37 2.20 -3.23
CA VAL A 69 36.61 2.18 -2.44
C VAL A 69 37.63 3.14 -3.03
N VAL A 70 38.27 3.92 -2.16
CA VAL A 70 39.41 4.78 -2.48
C VAL A 70 40.65 4.22 -1.79
N GLY A 71 41.75 4.05 -2.50
CA GLY A 71 42.96 3.43 -1.92
C GLY A 71 44.02 3.12 -2.96
N THR A 72 44.85 2.10 -2.76
CA THR A 72 45.75 1.53 -3.81
C THR A 72 45.12 0.27 -4.42
N THR A 73 45.61 -0.20 -5.58
CA THR A 73 45.11 -1.43 -6.22
C THR A 73 45.29 -2.65 -5.30
N GLN A 74 46.45 -2.77 -4.65
CA GLN A 74 46.70 -3.83 -3.66
C GLN A 74 45.69 -3.80 -2.51
N ARG A 75 45.36 -2.61 -2.00
CA ARG A 75 44.37 -2.48 -0.90
C ARG A 75 42.96 -2.83 -1.38
N LEU A 76 42.64 -2.57 -2.65
CA LEU A 76 41.38 -2.97 -3.27
C LEU A 76 41.26 -4.50 -3.34
N GLU A 77 42.28 -5.20 -3.85
CA GLU A 77 42.29 -6.66 -3.95
C GLU A 77 42.13 -7.34 -2.58
N GLN A 78 42.79 -6.79 -1.55
CA GLN A 78 42.63 -7.26 -0.17
C GLN A 78 41.19 -7.12 0.35
N VAL A 79 40.56 -5.97 0.09
CA VAL A 79 39.17 -5.73 0.52
C VAL A 79 38.21 -6.62 -0.26
N THR A 80 38.35 -6.70 -1.59
CA THR A 80 37.51 -7.57 -2.42
C THR A 80 37.63 -9.02 -1.99
N GLY A 81 38.84 -9.53 -1.76
CA GLY A 81 39.06 -10.90 -1.31
C GLY A 81 38.46 -11.19 0.08
N ALA A 82 38.57 -10.24 1.01
CA ALA A 82 37.96 -10.39 2.34
C ALA A 82 36.42 -10.42 2.29
N LEU A 83 35.82 -9.57 1.46
CA LEU A 83 34.36 -9.55 1.24
C LEU A 83 33.87 -10.84 0.57
N GLU A 84 34.57 -11.29 -0.47
CA GLU A 84 34.23 -12.53 -1.19
C GLU A 84 34.35 -13.77 -0.30
N LEU A 85 35.34 -13.81 0.59
CA LEU A 85 35.49 -14.92 1.55
C LEU A 85 34.35 -14.95 2.59
N GLY A 86 33.87 -13.78 3.01
CA GLY A 86 32.81 -13.66 4.01
C GLY A 86 31.41 -13.89 3.43
N LEU A 87 31.15 -13.37 2.23
CA LEU A 87 29.88 -13.49 1.53
C LEU A 87 30.10 -13.54 0.01
N PRO A 88 30.30 -14.75 -0.56
CA PRO A 88 30.58 -14.92 -1.98
C PRO A 88 29.50 -14.30 -2.87
N GLY A 89 29.90 -13.51 -3.88
CA GLY A 89 28.97 -12.80 -4.76
C GLY A 89 28.12 -11.74 -4.06
N GLY A 90 28.46 -11.37 -2.82
CA GLY A 90 27.68 -10.42 -2.05
C GLY A 90 27.89 -8.97 -2.48
N PHE A 91 29.08 -8.64 -2.99
CA PHE A 91 29.51 -7.27 -3.18
C PHE A 91 30.27 -7.06 -4.49
N GLU A 92 29.98 -5.95 -5.17
CA GLU A 92 30.71 -5.50 -6.35
C GLU A 92 31.62 -4.31 -5.99
N VAL A 93 32.92 -4.56 -5.79
CA VAL A 93 33.84 -3.50 -5.34
C VAL A 93 34.35 -2.67 -6.52
N LYS A 94 34.09 -1.35 -6.49
CA LYS A 94 34.50 -0.37 -7.50
C LYS A 94 35.51 0.62 -6.94
N ARG A 95 36.63 0.77 -7.63
CA ARG A 95 37.69 1.70 -7.24
C ARG A 95 37.43 3.10 -7.79
N TYR A 96 37.62 4.09 -6.93
CA TYR A 96 37.60 5.51 -7.29
C TYR A 96 38.96 6.17 -7.02
N PRO A 97 39.31 7.23 -7.78
CA PRO A 97 40.58 7.92 -7.63
C PRO A 97 40.68 8.69 -6.30
N ASP A 98 39.57 9.23 -5.81
CA ASP A 98 39.49 10.05 -4.61
C ASP A 98 38.09 9.97 -3.95
N GLU A 99 37.99 10.54 -2.75
CA GLU A 99 36.74 10.54 -1.96
C GLU A 99 35.62 11.32 -2.65
N THR A 100 35.94 12.44 -3.30
CA THR A 100 34.94 13.27 -3.97
C THR A 100 34.26 12.48 -5.09
N ALA A 101 35.03 11.81 -5.94
CA ALA A 101 34.52 10.96 -7.01
C ALA A 101 33.69 9.78 -6.46
N ALA A 102 34.16 9.12 -5.40
CA ALA A 102 33.41 8.04 -4.75
C ALA A 102 32.08 8.53 -4.17
N ARG A 103 32.08 9.69 -3.51
CA ARG A 103 30.89 10.30 -2.91
C ARG A 103 29.88 10.72 -3.96
N HIS A 104 30.33 11.32 -5.07
CA HIS A 104 29.46 11.64 -6.20
C HIS A 104 28.85 10.36 -6.79
N ALA A 105 29.63 9.31 -6.99
CA ALA A 105 29.10 8.05 -7.51
C ALA A 105 28.05 7.43 -6.59
N LEU A 106 28.25 7.49 -5.27
CA LEU A 106 27.29 6.98 -4.28
C LEU A 106 25.98 7.81 -4.27
N GLN A 107 26.08 9.13 -4.34
CA GLN A 107 24.92 10.03 -4.40
C GLN A 107 24.11 9.83 -5.68
N ASP A 108 24.81 9.64 -6.81
CA ASP A 108 24.20 9.40 -8.12
C ASP A 108 23.72 7.95 -8.31
N ARG A 109 23.97 7.06 -7.34
CA ARG A 109 23.70 5.60 -7.43
C ARG A 109 24.33 4.95 -8.66
N LYS A 110 25.54 5.40 -9.02
CA LYS A 110 26.40 4.81 -10.06
C LYS A 110 27.30 3.71 -9.51
N VAL A 111 27.37 3.64 -8.19
CA VAL A 111 27.68 2.48 -7.36
C VAL A 111 26.48 2.18 -6.48
#